data_AF-A0A1V4H801-F1
#
_entry.id   AF-A0A1V4H801-F1
#
_cell.length_a   1.000
_cell.length_b   1.000
_cell.length_c   1.000
_cell.angle_alpha   90.00
_cell.angle_beta   90.00
_cell.angle_gamma   90.00
#
_symmetry.space_group_name_H-M   'P 1'
#
loop_
_entity.id
_entity.type
_entity.pdbx_description
1 polymer ?
#
loop_
_entity_poly.entity_id
_entity_poly.type
_entity_poly.pdbx_seq_one_letter_code
_entity_poly.pdbx_strand_id
1 'polypeptide(L)'
;MIHVYLDDLRPCPSGFTLAKDVNECVLLLEEFEVDILSLDHDLGWTSAQTGMDVVLWLLHKQKFPRTIYIHTSSRAACTAMYQMLYTAKPEGTSVYPNRIPDELLIQIAQGTYPKEAQ
;
A
#
# COMPACT_ATOMS: atom_id res chain seq x y z
N MET A 1 4.19 -2.71 14.10
CA MET A 1 3.64 -2.12 12.86
C MET A 1 4.76 -1.85 11.87
N ILE A 2 4.55 -2.18 10.59
CA ILE A 2 5.48 -1.88 9.50
C ILE A 2 4.82 -0.99 8.44
N HIS A 3 5.61 -0.42 7.55
CA HIS A 3 5.13 0.23 6.34
C HIS A 3 5.53 -0.61 5.13
N VAL A 4 4.59 -0.87 4.21
CA VAL A 4 4.81 -1.73 3.04
C VAL A 4 4.75 -0.89 1.77
N TYR A 5 5.74 -1.07 0.91
CA TYR A 5 5.82 -0.45 -0.41
C TYR A 5 5.76 -1.55 -1.48
N LEU A 6 4.64 -1.69 -2.18
CA LEU A 6 4.47 -2.65 -3.27
C LEU A 6 4.91 -1.99 -4.58
N ASP A 7 6.05 -2.43 -5.12
CA ASP A 7 6.61 -1.90 -6.37
C ASP A 7 7.71 -2.83 -6.90
N ASP A 8 7.66 -3.18 -8.19
CA ASP A 8 8.67 -4.02 -8.82
C ASP A 8 9.86 -3.19 -9.35
N LEU A 9 9.63 -1.91 -9.69
CA LEU A 9 10.55 -1.07 -10.46
C LEU A 9 11.23 0.02 -9.63
N ARG A 10 10.47 0.78 -8.84
CA ARG A 10 10.95 1.97 -8.12
C ARG A 10 11.78 1.60 -6.89
N PRO A 11 12.75 2.44 -6.49
CA PRO A 11 13.46 2.27 -5.22
C PRO A 11 12.49 2.31 -4.03
N CYS A 12 12.66 1.39 -3.09
CA CYS A 12 11.91 1.41 -1.84
C CYS A 12 12.33 2.61 -0.97
N PRO A 13 11.39 3.46 -0.50
CA PRO A 13 11.72 4.51 0.44
C PRO A 13 12.28 3.95 1.76
N SER A 14 13.18 4.70 2.39
CA SER A 14 13.73 4.33 3.71
C SER A 14 12.60 4.25 4.76
N GLY A 15 12.65 3.23 5.61
CA GLY A 15 11.62 2.95 6.61
C GLY A 15 10.42 2.14 6.10
N PHE A 16 10.40 1.78 4.81
CA PHE A 16 9.44 0.83 4.25
C PHE A 16 10.07 -0.55 4.02
N THR A 17 9.24 -1.58 4.10
CA THR A 17 9.52 -2.93 3.62
C THR A 17 9.00 -3.06 2.19
N LEU A 18 9.88 -3.44 1.28
CA LEU A 18 9.55 -3.65 -0.13
C LEU A 18 8.84 -4.99 -0.31
N ALA A 19 7.72 -4.97 -1.04
CA ALA A 19 7.14 -6.15 -1.67
C ALA A 19 7.32 -6.01 -3.19
N LYS A 20 7.99 -6.98 -3.83
CA LYS A 20 8.24 -6.96 -5.27
C LYS A 20 7.07 -7.48 -6.09
N ASP A 21 6.19 -8.28 -5.49
CA ASP A 21 5.01 -8.83 -6.14
C ASP A 21 3.83 -8.97 -5.16
N VAL A 22 2.72 -9.46 -5.68
CA VAL A 22 1.48 -9.67 -4.93
C VAL A 22 1.67 -10.68 -3.79
N ASN A 23 2.44 -11.74 -4.00
CA ASN A 23 2.62 -12.80 -3.00
C ASN A 23 3.43 -12.30 -1.81
N GLU A 24 4.52 -11.57 -2.06
CA GLU A 24 5.30 -10.92 -1.01
C GLU A 24 4.45 -9.89 -0.25
N CYS A 25 3.64 -9.10 -0.95
CA CYS A 25 2.78 -8.11 -0.31
C CYS A 25 1.73 -8.76 0.59
N VAL A 26 1.06 -9.80 0.09
CA VAL A 26 0.08 -10.58 0.85
C VAL A 26 0.73 -11.24 2.06
N LEU A 27 1.92 -11.84 1.91
CA LEU A 27 2.65 -12.44 3.03
C LEU A 27 2.94 -11.40 4.13
N LEU A 28 3.42 -10.21 3.76
CA LEU A 28 3.65 -9.13 4.72
C LEU A 28 2.36 -8.67 5.40
N LEU A 29 1.27 -8.58 4.63
CA LEU A 29 -0.05 -8.24 5.14
C LEU A 29 -0.60 -9.32 6.06
N GLU A 30 -0.27 -10.60 5.87
CA GLU A 30 -0.68 -11.70 6.75
C GLU A 30 0.10 -11.69 8.07
N GLU A 31 1.43 -11.59 7.98
CA GLU A 31 2.34 -11.78 9.12
C GLU A 31 2.48 -10.54 10.00
N PHE A 32 2.23 -9.34 9.47
CA PHE A 32 2.45 -8.09 10.19
C PHE A 32 1.22 -7.19 10.24
N GLU A 33 1.17 -6.37 11.28
CA GLU A 33 0.28 -5.22 11.31
C GLU A 33 0.88 -4.12 10.44
N VAL A 34 0.22 -3.82 9.31
CA VAL A 34 0.66 -2.81 8.35
C VAL A 34 -0.02 -1.49 8.66
N ASP A 35 0.80 -0.47 8.90
CA ASP A 35 0.32 0.88 9.18
C ASP A 35 0.07 1.67 7.90
N ILE A 36 1.09 1.73 7.03
CA ILE A 36 1.01 2.38 5.71
C ILE A 36 1.26 1.31 4.65
N LEU A 37 0.33 1.19 3.70
CA LEU A 37 0.50 0.39 2.49
C LEU A 37 0.51 1.33 1.28
N SER A 38 1.56 1.27 0.47
CA SER A 38 1.66 2.00 -0.80
C SER A 38 1.57 1.01 -1.95
N LEU A 39 0.60 1.19 -2.85
CA LEU A 39 0.27 0.27 -3.94
C LEU A 39 0.70 0.83 -5.30
N ASP A 40 1.59 0.12 -6.00
CA ASP A 40 1.62 0.17 -7.46
C ASP A 40 0.68 -0.90 -8.05
N HIS A 41 0.05 -0.56 -9.17
CA HIS A 41 -0.72 -1.51 -9.95
C HIS A 41 0.17 -2.37 -10.83
N ASP A 42 1.12 -1.75 -11.53
CA ASP A 42 1.87 -2.42 -12.59
C ASP A 42 3.09 -3.13 -12.00
N LEU A 43 3.04 -4.45 -11.87
CA LEU A 43 4.08 -5.28 -11.20
C LEU A 43 4.90 -6.09 -12.20
N GLY A 44 5.28 -5.44 -13.30
CA GLY A 44 6.12 -6.01 -14.34
C GLY A 44 5.36 -6.72 -15.47
N TRP A 45 5.91 -6.63 -16.68
CA TRP A 45 5.27 -7.06 -17.94
C TRP A 45 4.93 -8.55 -18.02
N THR A 46 5.63 -9.40 -17.27
CA THR A 46 5.39 -10.86 -17.24
C THR A 46 4.48 -11.29 -16.10
N SER A 47 4.11 -10.38 -15.20
CA SER A 47 3.22 -10.70 -14.09
C SER A 47 1.78 -10.85 -14.59
N ALA A 48 1.14 -11.94 -14.21
CA ALA A 48 -0.30 -12.13 -14.40
C ALA A 48 -1.13 -11.41 -13.33
N GLN A 49 -0.49 -11.00 -12.22
CA GLN A 49 -1.12 -10.32 -11.11
C GLN A 49 -0.70 -8.85 -11.05
N THR A 50 -1.60 -7.99 -10.57
CA THR A 50 -1.38 -6.55 -10.43
C THR A 50 -1.67 -6.12 -8.99
N GLY A 51 -1.40 -4.85 -8.67
CA GLY A 51 -1.82 -4.27 -7.38
C GLY A 51 -3.33 -4.41 -7.12
N MET A 52 -4.15 -4.62 -8.15
CA MET A 52 -5.58 -4.93 -7.98
C MET A 52 -5.81 -6.24 -7.23
N ASP A 53 -4.96 -7.26 -7.44
CA ASP A 53 -5.08 -8.53 -6.72
C ASP A 53 -4.84 -8.36 -5.22
N VAL A 54 -3.94 -7.45 -4.82
CA VAL A 54 -3.78 -7.08 -3.41
C VAL A 54 -5.03 -6.39 -2.88
N VAL A 55 -5.64 -5.48 -3.64
CA VAL A 55 -6.93 -4.84 -3.26
C VAL A 55 -8.02 -5.89 -3.06
N LEU A 56 -8.19 -6.81 -4.00
CA LEU A 56 -9.16 -7.90 -3.89
C LEU A 56 -8.92 -8.77 -2.66
N TRP A 57 -7.64 -9.05 -2.36
CA TRP A 57 -7.26 -9.80 -1.17
C TRP A 57 -7.63 -9.05 0.12
N LEU A 58 -7.34 -7.75 0.23
CA LEU A 58 -7.69 -6.91 1.39
C LEU A 58 -9.20 -6.95 1.65
N LEU A 59 -9.99 -6.80 0.58
CA LEU A 59 -11.45 -6.86 0.63
C LEU A 59 -11.95 -8.24 1.06
N HIS A 60 -11.39 -9.32 0.51
CA HIS A 60 -11.81 -10.68 0.84
C HIS A 60 -11.46 -11.06 2.29
N LYS A 61 -10.29 -10.65 2.77
CA LYS A 61 -9.84 -10.93 4.15
C LYS A 61 -10.34 -9.94 5.18
N GLN A 62 -10.96 -8.84 4.75
CA GLN A 62 -11.36 -7.72 5.61
C GLN A 62 -10.19 -7.21 6.47
N LYS A 63 -8.98 -7.23 5.92
CA LYS A 63 -7.74 -6.82 6.60
C LYS A 63 -7.25 -5.54 5.96
N PHE A 64 -7.50 -4.39 6.59
CA PHE A 64 -7.15 -3.08 6.04
C PHE A 64 -6.04 -2.42 6.87
N PRO A 65 -4.95 -1.96 6.24
CA PRO A 65 -4.02 -1.03 6.86
C PRO A 65 -4.71 0.26 7.33
N ARG A 66 -4.07 0.98 8.25
CA ARG A 66 -4.59 2.29 8.69
C ARG A 66 -4.58 3.30 7.56
N THR A 67 -3.52 3.32 6.75
CA THR A 67 -3.41 4.22 5.60
C THR A 67 -3.01 3.47 4.35
N ILE A 68 -3.71 3.73 3.24
CA ILE A 68 -3.41 3.17 1.93
C ILE A 68 -3.16 4.32 0.94
N TYR A 69 -2.01 4.30 0.30
CA TYR A 69 -1.65 5.18 -0.82
C TYR A 69 -1.64 4.38 -2.12
N ILE A 70 -2.00 5.02 -3.23
CA ILE A 70 -1.96 4.43 -4.56
C ILE A 70 -1.00 5.24 -5.41
N HIS A 71 0.21 4.71 -5.60
CA HIS A 71 1.32 5.39 -6.28
C HIS A 71 1.52 4.92 -7.73
N THR A 72 0.48 4.41 -8.37
CA THR A 72 0.57 3.95 -9.76
C THR A 72 0.55 5.09 -10.78
N SER A 73 1.21 4.87 -11.92
CA SER A 73 1.14 5.75 -13.09
C SER A 73 -0.11 5.51 -13.94
N SER A 74 -0.79 4.36 -13.78
CA SER A 74 -2.03 4.05 -14.50
C SER A 74 -3.24 4.75 -13.87
N ARG A 75 -3.72 5.81 -14.52
CA ARG A 75 -4.87 6.61 -14.02
C ARG A 75 -6.17 5.80 -13.92
N ALA A 76 -6.35 4.85 -14.83
CA ALA A 76 -7.51 3.94 -14.82
C ALA A 76 -7.43 2.97 -13.64
N ALA A 77 -6.28 2.33 -13.44
CA ALA A 77 -6.07 1.44 -12.30
C ALA A 77 -6.19 2.16 -10.96
N CYS A 78 -5.61 3.37 -10.85
CA CYS A 78 -5.73 4.20 -9.64
C CYS A 78 -7.19 4.47 -9.29
N THR A 79 -7.99 4.89 -10.26
CA THR A 79 -9.44 5.12 -10.07
C THR A 79 -10.15 3.86 -9.60
N ALA A 80 -9.88 2.72 -10.26
CA ALA A 80 -10.54 1.45 -9.93
C ALA A 80 -10.19 0.96 -8.52
N MET A 81 -8.89 0.92 -8.18
CA MET A 81 -8.43 0.50 -6.86
C MET A 81 -8.96 1.43 -5.77
N TYR A 82 -8.91 2.75 -6.00
CA TYR A 82 -9.44 3.74 -5.05
C TYR A 82 -10.92 3.54 -4.80
N GLN A 83 -11.74 3.37 -5.85
CA GLN A 83 -13.19 3.17 -5.70
C GLN A 83 -13.50 1.92 -4.86
N MET A 84 -12.84 0.80 -5.15
CA MET A 84 -13.06 -0.45 -4.42
C MET A 84 -12.66 -0.33 -2.95
N LEU A 85 -11.49 0.22 -2.67
CA LEU A 85 -11.00 0.43 -1.31
C LEU A 85 -11.88 1.43 -0.55
N TYR A 86 -12.24 2.56 -1.17
CA TYR A 86 -13.03 3.60 -0.52
C TYR A 86 -14.43 3.11 -0.15
N THR A 87 -15.04 2.27 -0.98
CA THR A 87 -16.36 1.68 -0.69
C THR A 87 -16.30 0.62 0.42
N ALA A 88 -15.20 -0.14 0.51
CA ALA A 88 -15.11 -1.29 1.42
C ALA A 88 -14.40 -1.01 2.75
N LYS A 89 -13.59 0.05 2.83
CA LYS A 89 -12.74 0.31 4.01
C LYS A 89 -13.58 0.48 5.29
N PRO A 90 -13.08 0.01 6.44
CA PRO A 90 -13.70 0.29 7.73
C PRO A 90 -13.50 1.76 8.16
N GLU A 91 -14.18 2.14 9.24
CA GLU A 91 -13.88 3.38 9.95
C GLU A 91 -12.44 3.33 10.50
N GLY A 92 -11.71 4.45 10.42
CA GLY A 92 -10.30 4.52 10.80
C GLY A 92 -9.29 4.24 9.69
N THR A 93 -9.67 3.59 8.58
CA THR A 93 -8.80 3.47 7.41
C THR A 93 -8.90 4.70 6.50
N SER A 94 -7.77 5.26 6.11
CA SER A 94 -7.65 6.34 5.12
C SER A 94 -7.11 5.80 3.79
N VAL A 95 -7.65 6.27 2.67
CA VAL A 95 -7.22 5.85 1.32
C VAL A 95 -6.98 7.09 0.48
N TYR A 96 -5.82 7.17 -0.18
CA TYR A 96 -5.41 8.31 -0.98
C TYR A 96 -5.02 7.86 -2.40
N PRO A 97 -5.63 8.45 -3.46
CA PRO A 97 -5.33 8.11 -4.85
C PRO A 97 -4.07 8.85 -5.37
N ASN A 98 -3.03 8.89 -4.54
CA ASN A 98 -1.77 9.56 -4.84
C ASN A 98 -0.60 8.85 -4.14
N ARG A 99 0.63 9.20 -4.54
CA ARG A 99 1.85 8.77 -3.84
C ARG A 99 1.92 9.37 -2.43
N ILE A 100 2.66 8.70 -1.55
CA ILE A 100 2.99 9.22 -0.23
C ILE A 100 3.67 10.61 -0.37
N PRO A 101 3.21 11.63 0.38
CA PRO A 101 3.84 12.95 0.38
C PRO A 101 5.32 12.91 0.80
N ASP A 102 6.15 13.78 0.21
CA ASP A 102 7.60 13.80 0.48
C ASP A 102 7.93 14.07 1.95
N GLU A 103 7.19 14.97 2.59
CA GLU A 103 7.37 15.27 4.02
C GLU A 103 7.12 14.03 4.90
N LEU A 104 6.12 13.23 4.56
CA LEU A 104 5.82 11.99 5.27
C LEU A 104 6.91 10.94 5.03
N LEU A 105 7.43 10.82 3.80
CA LEU A 105 8.58 9.95 3.52
C LEU A 105 9.81 10.34 4.35
N ILE A 106 10.08 11.64 4.49
CA ILE A 106 11.19 12.16 5.30
C ILE A 106 10.97 11.82 6.79
N GLN A 107 9.76 12.01 7.31
CA GLN A 107 9.43 11.68 8.70
C GLN A 107 9.61 10.19 9.01
N ILE A 108 9.18 9.31 8.10
CA ILE A 108 9.35 7.86 8.23
C ILE A 108 10.84 7.50 8.19
N ALA A 109 11.58 8.05 7.23
CA ALA A 109 13.02 7.80 7.08
C ALA A 109 13.84 8.25 8.31
N GLN A 110 13.41 9.33 8.98
CA GLN A 110 14.05 9.86 10.19
C GLN A 110 13.54 9.23 11.49
N GLY A 111 12.51 8.39 11.43
CA GLY A 111 11.86 7.80 12.62
C GLY A 111 11.08 8.83 13.46
N THR A 112 10.75 9.99 12.90
CA THR A 112 9.95 11.04 13.55
C THR A 112 8.46 10.91 13.24
N TYR A 113 8.10 9.97 12.37
CA TYR A 113 6.71 9.63 12.10
C TYR A 113 5.98 9.23 13.39
N PRO A 114 4.88 9.93 13.76
CA PRO A 114 4.16 9.62 14.98
C PRO A 114 3.50 8.26 14.84
N LYS A 115 4.00 7.29 15.62
CA LYS A 115 3.25 6.09 15.95
C LYS A 115 2.15 6.57 16.89
N GLU A 116 0.95 6.84 16.38
CA GLU A 116 -0.15 7.29 17.25
C GLU A 116 -0.31 6.32 18.43
N ALA A 117 -0.47 6.91 19.61
CA ALA A 117 -0.78 6.23 20.86
C ALA A 117 -2.20 5.64 20.77
N GLN A 118 -2.36 4.48 21.41
CA GLN A 118 -3.63 3.75 21.59
C GLN A 118 -4.80 4.63 22.00
#